data_AF-A0A534SEQ8-F1
#
_entry.id   AF-A0A534SEQ8-F1
#
_cell.length_a   1.000
_cell.length_b   1.000
_cell.length_c   1.000
_cell.angle_alpha   90.00
_cell.angle_beta   90.00
_cell.angle_gamma   90.00
#
_symmetry.space_group_name_H-M   'P 1'
#
loop_
_entity.id
_entity.type
_entity.pdbx_description
1 polymer ?
#
loop_
_entity_poly.entity_id
_entity_poly.type
_entity_poly.pdbx_seq_one_letter_code
_entity_poly.pdbx_strand_id
1 'polypeptide(L)'
;MADDALRRSRALWNRTRCDLENHETLAQILDRGEIEVWRDVYRRAKSDARLRQRIARIVLTVPTPLPRFWLAALASLGESVDLAAPVPDYTTQSV
;
A
#
# COMPACT_ATOMS: atom_id res chain seq x y z
N MET A 1 1.62 5.20 -19.25
CA MET A 1 1.95 3.76 -19.16
C MET A 1 2.05 3.25 -17.71
N ALA A 2 1.24 3.77 -16.77
CA ALA A 2 1.27 3.39 -15.34
C ALA A 2 0.12 2.44 -14.92
N ASP A 3 -0.75 2.09 -15.85
CA ASP A 3 -1.81 1.09 -15.60
C ASP A 3 -1.32 -0.33 -15.87
N ASP A 4 -0.29 -0.50 -16.71
CA ASP A 4 0.19 -1.82 -17.14
C ASP A 4 1.01 -2.56 -16.10
N ALA A 5 1.70 -1.89 -15.18
CA ALA A 5 2.44 -2.57 -14.12
C ALA A 5 1.49 -3.09 -13.04
N LEU A 6 0.54 -2.27 -12.58
CA LEU A 6 -0.51 -2.67 -11.63
C LEU A 6 -1.34 -3.85 -12.15
N ARG A 7 -1.75 -3.84 -13.43
CA ARG A 7 -2.52 -4.93 -14.04
C ARG A 7 -1.75 -6.24 -14.17
N ARG A 8 -0.41 -6.18 -14.24
CA ARG A 8 0.46 -7.36 -14.40
C ARG A 8 1.15 -7.78 -13.10
N SER A 9 0.85 -7.12 -12.00
CA SER A 9 1.51 -7.41 -10.73
C SER A 9 1.24 -8.84 -10.29
N ARG A 10 2.31 -9.54 -9.92
CA ARG A 10 2.19 -10.88 -9.31
C ARG A 10 1.47 -10.84 -7.97
N ALA A 11 1.40 -9.69 -7.30
CA ALA A 11 0.61 -9.52 -6.08
C ALA A 11 -0.88 -9.81 -6.32
N LEU A 12 -1.37 -9.59 -7.55
CA LEU A 12 -2.76 -9.76 -7.95
C LEU A 12 -2.97 -11.00 -8.82
N TRP A 13 -2.08 -11.99 -8.75
CA TRP A 13 -2.10 -13.18 -9.61
C TRP A 13 -3.43 -13.96 -9.59
N ASN A 14 -4.21 -13.85 -8.51
CA ASN A 14 -5.51 -14.48 -8.36
C ASN A 14 -6.71 -13.54 -8.62
N ARG A 15 -6.47 -12.32 -9.11
CA ARG A 15 -7.51 -11.30 -9.32
C ARG A 15 -7.61 -10.85 -10.77
N THR A 16 -8.86 -10.76 -11.25
CA THR A 16 -9.19 -10.32 -12.61
C THR A 16 -9.18 -8.78 -12.77
N ARG A 17 -9.23 -8.01 -11.66
CA ARG A 17 -9.25 -6.53 -11.70
C ARG A 17 -8.40 -5.92 -10.59
N CYS A 18 -7.54 -4.97 -10.95
CA CYS A 18 -6.84 -4.11 -10.00
C CYS A 18 -7.79 -2.98 -9.55
N ASP A 19 -8.34 -3.12 -8.34
CA ASP A 19 -9.21 -2.13 -7.72
C ASP A 19 -8.58 -1.61 -6.43
N LEU A 20 -7.97 -0.42 -6.49
CA LEU A 20 -7.33 0.21 -5.33
C LEU A 20 -8.35 0.74 -4.31
N GLU A 21 -9.64 0.73 -4.61
CA GLU A 21 -10.68 1.05 -3.63
C GLU A 21 -10.98 -0.11 -2.69
N ASN A 22 -10.67 -1.33 -3.12
CA ASN A 22 -10.81 -2.52 -2.29
C ASN A 22 -9.61 -2.63 -1.34
N HIS A 23 -9.88 -2.62 -0.03
CA HIS A 23 -8.85 -2.70 1.01
C HIS A 23 -7.99 -3.98 0.92
N GLU A 24 -8.56 -5.10 0.50
CA GLU A 24 -7.82 -6.35 0.37
C GLU A 24 -6.84 -6.30 -0.81
N THR A 25 -7.28 -5.76 -1.96
CA THR A 25 -6.40 -5.55 -3.12
C THR A 25 -5.23 -4.64 -2.73
N LEU A 26 -5.55 -3.53 -2.04
CA LEU A 26 -4.53 -2.57 -1.63
C LEU A 26 -3.56 -3.20 -0.62
N ALA A 27 -4.05 -3.96 0.38
CA ALA A 27 -3.19 -4.67 1.33
C ALA A 27 -2.26 -5.68 0.63
N GLN A 28 -2.77 -6.46 -0.33
CA GLN A 28 -1.95 -7.39 -1.12
C GLN A 28 -0.88 -6.68 -1.95
N ILE A 29 -1.19 -5.51 -2.52
CA ILE A 29 -0.20 -4.70 -3.23
C ILE A 29 0.88 -4.19 -2.27
N LEU A 30 0.50 -3.72 -1.08
CA LEU A 30 1.47 -3.26 -0.07
C LEU A 30 2.33 -4.41 0.48
N ASP A 31 1.80 -5.62 0.52
CA ASP A 31 2.47 -6.85 0.96
C ASP A 31 3.42 -7.43 -0.11
N ARG A 32 2.95 -7.59 -1.35
CA ARG A 32 3.64 -8.39 -2.39
C ARG A 32 3.91 -7.65 -3.68
N GLY A 33 3.56 -6.37 -3.76
CA GLY A 33 3.74 -5.56 -4.96
C GLY A 33 5.21 -5.44 -5.36
N GLU A 34 5.49 -5.53 -6.66
CA GLU A 34 6.82 -5.21 -7.16
C GLU A 34 7.11 -3.70 -7.02
N ILE A 35 8.39 -3.31 -7.02
CA ILE A 35 8.78 -1.91 -6.84
C ILE A 35 8.08 -0.95 -7.82
N GLU A 36 7.88 -1.36 -9.07
CA GLU A 36 7.18 -0.55 -10.08
C GLU A 36 5.70 -0.36 -9.75
N VAL A 37 5.07 -1.35 -9.12
CA VAL A 37 3.68 -1.28 -8.64
C VAL A 37 3.59 -0.31 -7.47
N TRP A 38 4.54 -0.37 -6.53
CA TRP A 38 4.61 0.59 -5.43
C TRP A 38 4.84 2.02 -5.91
N ARG A 39 5.70 2.21 -6.92
CA ARG A 39 5.90 3.51 -7.57
C ARG A 39 4.62 4.05 -8.20
N ASP A 40 3.83 3.17 -8.83
CA ASP A 40 2.55 3.57 -9.41
C ASP A 40 1.51 3.93 -8.34
N VAL A 41 1.42 3.16 -7.24
CA VAL A 41 0.59 3.50 -6.08
C VAL A 41 0.98 4.85 -5.50
N TYR A 42 2.28 5.07 -5.26
CA TYR A 42 2.81 6.34 -4.76
C TYR A 42 2.48 7.50 -5.70
N ARG A 43 2.60 7.31 -7.02
CA ARG A 43 2.26 8.34 -8.01
C ARG A 43 0.78 8.72 -7.95
N ARG A 44 -0.13 7.75 -7.79
CA ARG A 44 -1.57 8.01 -7.64
C ARG A 44 -1.89 8.70 -6.32
N ALA A 45 -1.22 8.30 -5.24
CA ALA A 45 -1.40 8.88 -3.91
C ALA A 45 -1.01 10.37 -3.83
N LYS A 46 -0.13 10.86 -4.73
CA LYS A 46 0.19 12.30 -4.84
C LYS A 46 -1.05 13.16 -5.06
N SER A 47 -1.99 12.71 -5.89
CA SER A 47 -3.20 13.46 -6.25
C SER A 47 -4.46 13.00 -5.54
N ASP A 48 -4.40 11.90 -4.77
CA ASP A 48 -5.58 11.29 -4.13
C ASP A 48 -5.40 11.17 -2.61
N ALA A 49 -5.99 12.11 -1.87
CA ALA A 49 -5.99 12.11 -0.41
C ALA A 49 -6.74 10.92 0.20
N ARG A 50 -7.81 10.44 -0.45
CA ARG A 50 -8.57 9.29 0.05
C ARG A 50 -7.75 8.02 -0.09
N LEU A 51 -6.97 7.88 -1.16
CA LEU A 51 -6.00 6.79 -1.30
C LEU A 51 -4.95 6.84 -0.19
N ARG A 52 -4.38 8.01 0.12
CA ARG A 52 -3.42 8.15 1.23
C ARG A 52 -4.00 7.71 2.57
N GLN A 53 -5.20 8.16 2.90
CA GLN A 53 -5.90 7.77 4.13
C GLN A 53 -6.16 6.26 4.22
N ARG A 54 -6.51 5.63 3.09
CA ARG A 54 -6.70 4.17 3.03
C ARG A 54 -5.40 3.41 3.23
N ILE A 55 -4.30 3.84 2.58
CA ILE A 55 -2.98 3.23 2.77
C ILE A 55 -2.58 3.37 4.25
N ALA A 56 -2.71 4.55 4.84
CA ALA A 56 -2.40 4.77 6.26
C ALA A 56 -3.20 3.82 7.16
N ARG A 57 -4.52 3.72 6.94
CA ARG A 57 -5.38 2.81 7.70
C ARG A 57 -4.90 1.37 7.57
N ILE A 58 -4.65 0.88 6.36
CA ILE A 58 -4.20 -0.51 6.14
C ILE A 58 -2.87 -0.75 6.85
N VAL A 59 -1.90 0.14 6.70
CA VAL A 59 -0.58 -0.01 7.32
C VAL A 59 -0.64 -0.04 8.85
N LEU A 60 -1.61 0.67 9.44
CA LEU A 60 -1.82 0.70 10.89
C LEU A 60 -2.66 -0.48 11.42
N THR A 61 -3.41 -1.18 10.58
CA THR A 61 -4.33 -2.25 11.04
C THR A 61 -4.00 -3.63 10.50
N VAL A 62 -3.23 -3.72 9.42
CA VAL A 62 -2.84 -4.97 8.76
C VAL A 62 -1.32 -5.09 8.81
N PRO A 63 -0.77 -6.25 9.21
CA PRO A 63 0.65 -6.48 9.10
C PRO A 63 1.09 -6.37 7.64
N THR A 64 2.06 -5.50 7.39
CA THR A 64 2.68 -5.30 6.08
C THR A 64 4.20 -5.36 6.25
N PRO A 65 4.98 -5.71 5.22
CA PRO A 65 6.43 -5.92 5.37
C PRO A 65 7.20 -4.64 5.67
N LEU A 66 6.72 -3.48 5.20
CA LEU A 66 7.42 -2.20 5.31
C LEU A 66 6.49 -1.07 5.83
N PRO A 67 5.91 -1.19 7.03
CA PRO A 67 4.87 -0.28 7.49
C PRO A 67 5.42 1.15 7.70
N ARG A 68 6.61 1.26 8.30
CA ARG A 68 7.28 2.55 8.56
C ARG A 68 7.66 3.29 7.27
N PHE A 69 8.06 2.54 6.25
CA PHE A 69 8.34 3.11 4.92
C PHE A 69 7.09 3.75 4.34
N TRP A 70 5.95 3.05 4.37
CA TRP A 70 4.70 3.59 3.83
C TRP A 70 4.20 4.79 4.62
N LEU A 71 4.28 4.79 5.96
CA LEU A 71 3.93 5.96 6.76
C LEU A 71 4.82 7.17 6.42
N ALA A 72 6.14 6.98 6.32
CA ALA A 72 7.05 8.05 5.90
C ALA A 72 6.75 8.56 4.48
N ALA A 73 6.43 7.65 3.55
CA ALA A 73 6.03 8.02 2.19
C ALA A 73 4.75 8.86 2.20
N LEU A 74 3.74 8.51 3.00
CA LEU A 74 2.50 9.28 3.12
C LEU A 74 2.72 10.65 3.78
N ALA A 75 3.55 10.71 4.83
CA ALA A 75 3.96 11.98 5.45
C ALA A 75 4.62 12.91 4.43
N SER A 76 5.50 12.37 3.57
CA SER A 76 6.15 13.14 2.49
C SER A 76 5.16 13.69 1.46
N LEU A 77 3.97 13.10 1.35
CA LEU A 77 2.88 13.54 0.49
C LEU A 77 1.90 14.50 1.18
N GLY A 78 2.20 14.91 2.41
CA GLY A 78 1.37 15.83 3.20
C GLY A 78 0.22 15.15 3.95
N GLU A 79 0.20 13.83 4.07
CA GLU A 79 -0.77 13.14 4.91
C GLU A 79 -0.41 13.30 6.39
N SER A 80 -1.40 13.62 7.22
CA SER A 80 -1.23 13.71 8.67
C SER A 80 -1.20 12.30 9.26
N VAL A 81 -0.02 11.70 9.33
CA VAL A 81 0.21 10.37 9.92
C VAL A 81 1.05 10.48 11.19
N ASP A 82 0.68 9.71 12.21
CA ASP A 82 1.50 9.55 13.40
C ASP A 82 2.59 8.49 13.11
N LEU A 83 3.84 8.95 13.00
CA LEU A 83 4.99 8.08 12.74
C LEU A 83 5.40 7.25 13.98
N ALA A 84 4.94 7.64 15.16
CA ALA A 84 5.18 6.92 16.41
C ALA A 84 4.06 5.92 16.74
N ALA A 85 2.98 5.90 15.95
CA ALA A 85 1.88 4.98 16.15
C ALA A 85 2.36 3.52 16.15
N PRO A 86 1.81 2.67 17.04
CA PRO A 86 2.12 1.24 17.01
C PRO A 86 1.67 0.65 15.67
N VAL A 87 2.55 -0.12 15.05
CA VAL A 87 2.28 -0.84 13.80
C VAL A 87 2.17 -2.35 14.07
N PRO A 88 1.26 -3.08 13.40
CA PRO A 88 1.15 -4.52 13.57
C PRO A 88 2.44 -5.25 13.18
N ASP A 89 2.77 -6.31 13.93
CA ASP A 89 3.95 -7.13 13.64
C ASP A 89 3.70 -8.03 12.44
N TYR A 90 4.58 -7.92 11.44
CA TYR A 90 4.55 -8.72 10.21
C TYR A 90 5.18 -10.10 10.38
N THR A 91 6.11 -10.25 11.31
CA THR A 91 6.90 -11.48 11.48
C THR A 91 6.06 -12.65 11.97
N THR A 92 4.93 -12.38 12.63
CA THR A 92 4.00 -13.38 13.14
C THR A 92 3.10 -14.02 12.08
N GLN A 93 3.08 -13.51 10.84
CA GLN A 93 2.27 -14.06 9.73
C GLN A 93 3.07 -14.97 8.77
N SER A 94 4.37 -15.14 9.00
CA SER A 94 5.23 -16.02 8.19
C SER A 94 5.22 -17.44 8.78
N VAL A 95 4.14 -18.18 8.58
CA VAL A 95 4.07 -19.64 8.82
C VAL A 95 3.65 -20.35 7.54
#